data_AF-S6UYI6-F1
#
_entry.id   AF-S6UYI6-F1
#
_cell.length_a   1.000
_cell.length_b   1.000
_cell.length_c   1.000
_cell.angle_alpha   90.00
_cell.angle_beta   90.00
_cell.angle_gamma   90.00
#
_symmetry.space_group_name_H-M   'P 1'
#
loop_
_entity.id
_entity.type
_entity.pdbx_description
1 polymer ?
#
loop_
_entity_poly.entity_id
_entity_poly.type
_entity_poly.pdbx_seq_one_letter_code
_entity_poly.pdbx_strand_id
1 'polypeptide(L)'
;AGRRWAGWQLGAASTGLLLFSLLFSVLPSLLGIEVSNFAGDRLTTSLSAREILWQQAWEMIKQRPLLGFGPMHFADIWNAVAAHPHQAILQWACEWGIPSTLCVAGLALYGLSTTAVLLRKRAQSLEPVDLMRLCLFASLIGALTQSMVDGVIVMPYSQLWLAIIVGWLLALHEWQAAPRPASVALSRAWLLCLTLATGMILYTIVRDLPDMDTRRQQFSEDFGGRYLPRFWMQGVIAQPPAR
;
A
#
# COMPACT_ATOMS: atom_id res chain seq x y z
N ALA A 1 -4.83 31.31 13.19
CA ALA A 1 -5.09 29.90 12.82
C ALA A 1 -3.99 28.95 13.31
N GLY A 2 -2.71 29.14 12.92
CA GLY A 2 -1.62 28.20 13.23
C GLY A 2 -1.39 27.87 14.71
N ARG A 3 -1.43 28.85 15.62
CA ARG A 3 -1.26 28.60 17.07
C ARG A 3 -2.35 27.69 17.66
N ARG A 4 -3.61 27.84 17.22
CA ARG A 4 -4.72 26.98 17.66
C ARG A 4 -4.56 25.57 17.09
N TRP A 5 -4.17 25.43 15.83
CA TRP A 5 -3.87 24.13 15.22
C TRP A 5 -2.72 23.42 15.93
N ALA A 6 -1.63 24.12 16.24
CA ALA A 6 -0.52 23.56 17.01
C ALA A 6 -0.97 23.11 18.40
N GLY A 7 -1.84 23.88 19.06
CA GLY A 7 -2.47 23.48 20.32
C GLY A 7 -3.28 22.18 20.21
N TRP A 8 -4.07 22.02 19.13
CA TRP A 8 -4.80 20.77 18.86
C TRP A 8 -3.86 19.59 18.58
N GLN A 9 -2.78 19.79 17.82
CA GLN A 9 -1.78 18.75 17.57
C GLN A 9 -1.07 18.31 18.86
N LEU A 10 -0.68 19.27 19.70
CA LEU A 10 -0.09 18.98 21.01
C LEU A 10 -1.07 18.24 21.91
N GLY A 11 -2.32 18.69 22.00
CA GLY A 11 -3.37 18.01 22.78
C GLY A 11 -3.60 16.57 22.30
N ALA A 12 -3.67 16.37 20.98
CA ALA A 12 -3.80 15.04 20.38
C ALA A 12 -2.57 14.16 20.67
N ALA A 13 -1.36 14.70 20.54
CA ALA A 13 -0.13 13.98 20.82
C ALA A 13 -0.01 13.59 22.30
N SER A 14 -0.32 14.51 23.22
CA SER A 14 -0.33 14.24 24.67
C SER A 14 -1.38 13.19 25.04
N THR A 15 -2.57 13.27 24.44
CA THR A 15 -3.63 12.27 24.65
C THR A 15 -3.20 10.91 24.11
N GLY A 16 -2.61 10.87 22.91
CA GLY A 16 -2.07 9.65 22.31
C GLY A 16 -0.97 9.02 23.16
N LEU A 17 -0.05 9.83 23.69
CA LEU A 17 1.00 9.37 24.61
C LEU A 17 0.41 8.80 25.90
N LEU A 18 -0.56 9.49 26.50
CA LEU A 18 -1.25 9.02 27.70
C LEU A 18 -1.94 7.68 27.45
N LEU A 19 -2.72 7.57 26.37
CA LEU A 19 -3.41 6.35 25.99
C LEU A 19 -2.43 5.21 25.71
N PHE A 20 -1.33 5.50 25.02
CA PHE A 20 -0.27 4.52 24.76
C PHE A 20 0.31 3.98 26.08
N SER A 21 0.70 4.85 27.00
CA SER A 21 1.25 4.43 28.30
C SER A 21 0.24 3.64 29.14
N LEU A 22 -1.03 4.06 29.15
CA LEU A 22 -2.08 3.35 29.88
C LEU A 22 -2.32 1.96 29.31
N LEU A 23 -2.44 1.82 27.99
CA LEU A 23 -2.81 0.57 27.33
C LEU A 23 -1.65 -0.41 27.14
N PHE A 24 -0.44 0.08 26.88
CA PHE A 24 0.72 -0.77 26.54
C PHE A 24 1.76 -0.88 27.66
N SER A 25 1.60 -0.17 28.78
CA SER A 25 2.50 -0.28 29.93
C SER A 25 1.75 -0.54 31.23
N VAL A 26 0.81 0.34 31.62
CA VAL A 26 0.11 0.23 32.91
C VAL A 26 -0.84 -0.97 32.94
N LEU A 27 -1.70 -1.10 31.93
CA LEU A 27 -2.70 -2.17 31.88
C LEU A 27 -2.07 -3.57 31.82
N PRO A 28 -1.06 -3.87 30.97
CA PRO A 28 -0.40 -5.16 30.98
C PRO A 28 0.28 -5.45 32.33
N SER A 29 0.92 -4.45 32.94
CA SER A 29 1.56 -4.60 34.25
C SER A 29 0.54 -4.93 35.36
N LEU A 30 -0.61 -4.25 35.39
CA LEU A 30 -1.68 -4.51 36.35
C LEU A 30 -2.31 -5.91 36.17
N LEU A 31 -2.36 -6.39 34.93
CA LEU A 31 -2.88 -7.72 34.58
C LEU A 31 -1.83 -8.83 34.68
N GLY A 32 -0.57 -8.50 35.01
CA GLY A 32 0.53 -9.47 35.04
C GLY A 32 0.87 -10.07 33.67
N ILE A 33 0.55 -9.36 32.58
CA ILE A 33 0.83 -9.80 31.20
C ILE A 33 2.27 -9.40 30.85
N GLU A 34 3.10 -10.39 30.54
CA GLU A 34 4.43 -10.15 29.98
C GLU A 34 4.31 -9.60 28.55
N VAL A 35 4.87 -8.40 28.33
CA VAL A 35 4.94 -7.79 27.00
C VAL A 35 6.25 -8.22 26.35
N SER A 36 6.15 -9.13 25.38
CA SER A 36 7.29 -9.46 24.50
C SER A 36 7.32 -8.54 23.27
N ASN A 37 8.51 -8.25 22.74
CA ASN A 37 8.72 -7.35 21.59
C ASN A 37 8.18 -5.94 21.82
N PHE A 38 8.61 -5.28 22.91
CA PHE A 38 8.14 -3.95 23.25
C PHE A 38 8.40 -2.96 22.10
N ALA A 39 7.51 -2.00 21.89
CA ALA A 39 7.64 -1.05 20.77
C ALA A 39 8.97 -0.27 20.82
N GLY A 40 9.49 -0.01 22.02
CA GLY A 40 10.81 0.60 22.24
C GLY A 40 11.96 -0.24 21.69
N ASP A 41 11.86 -1.57 21.69
CA ASP A 41 12.88 -2.47 21.15
C ASP A 41 12.96 -2.39 19.61
N ARG A 42 11.93 -1.81 18.98
CA ARG A 42 11.87 -1.55 17.54
C ARG A 42 12.33 -0.13 17.17
N LEU A 43 12.75 0.69 18.12
CA LEU A 43 13.39 1.97 17.85
C LEU A 43 14.80 1.71 17.34
N THR A 44 14.91 1.45 16.04
CA THR A 44 16.19 1.19 15.36
C THR A 44 16.48 2.29 14.34
N THR A 45 17.74 2.68 14.21
CA THR A 45 18.24 3.46 13.08
C THR A 45 18.68 2.58 11.89
N SER A 46 18.49 1.25 12.02
CA SER A 46 18.78 0.30 10.96
C SER A 46 17.71 0.34 9.87
N LEU A 47 18.06 -0.13 8.67
CA LEU A 47 17.12 -0.30 7.56
C LEU A 47 16.08 -1.41 7.80
N SER A 48 16.16 -2.13 8.92
CA SER A 48 15.32 -3.30 9.21
C SER A 48 15.39 -4.37 8.11
N ALA A 49 16.61 -4.64 7.61
CA ALA A 49 16.91 -5.57 6.53
C ALA A 49 16.32 -5.21 5.14
N ARG A 50 15.81 -3.98 4.95
CA ARG A 50 15.28 -3.51 3.66
C ARG A 50 16.32 -3.48 2.55
N GLU A 51 17.60 -3.35 2.87
CA GLU A 51 18.71 -3.43 1.91
C GLU A 51 18.72 -4.75 1.13
N ILE A 52 18.38 -5.87 1.77
CA ILE A 52 18.26 -7.18 1.11
C ILE A 52 17.14 -7.16 0.08
N LEU A 53 15.99 -6.58 0.48
CA LEU A 53 14.82 -6.49 -0.37
C LEU A 53 15.03 -5.55 -1.56
N TRP A 54 15.71 -4.42 -1.32
CA TRP A 54 16.01 -3.43 -2.35
C TRP A 54 17.02 -3.98 -3.35
N GLN A 55 18.03 -4.72 -2.87
CA GLN A 55 18.95 -5.43 -3.74
C GLN A 55 18.23 -6.47 -4.60
N GLN A 56 17.34 -7.28 -4.01
CA GLN A 56 16.54 -8.24 -4.76
C GLN A 56 15.69 -7.55 -5.83
N ALA A 57 14.96 -6.49 -5.48
CA ALA A 57 14.14 -5.74 -6.43
C ALA A 57 14.99 -5.16 -7.56
N TRP A 58 16.18 -4.65 -7.23
CA TRP A 58 17.13 -4.12 -8.20
C TRP A 58 17.65 -5.20 -9.17
N GLU A 59 18.00 -6.38 -8.67
CA GLU A 59 18.37 -7.51 -9.53
C GLU A 59 17.23 -7.92 -10.46
N MET A 60 16.00 -7.97 -9.95
CA MET A 60 14.82 -8.24 -10.78
C MET A 60 14.63 -7.18 -11.89
N ILE A 61 14.78 -5.90 -11.56
CA ILE A 61 14.69 -4.81 -12.56
C ILE A 61 15.75 -4.98 -13.65
N LYS A 62 17.01 -5.29 -13.28
CA LYS A 62 18.09 -5.51 -14.24
C LYS A 62 17.81 -6.71 -15.17
N GLN A 63 17.22 -7.77 -14.64
CA GLN A 63 16.92 -8.98 -15.42
C GLN A 63 15.78 -8.77 -16.43
N ARG A 64 14.73 -8.01 -16.05
CA ARG A 64 13.54 -7.78 -16.90
C ARG A 64 13.13 -6.30 -16.91
N PRO A 65 13.94 -5.39 -17.45
CA PRO A 65 13.74 -3.95 -17.30
C PRO A 65 12.50 -3.41 -18.01
N LEU A 66 12.01 -4.09 -19.06
CA LEU A 66 10.92 -3.58 -19.89
C LEU A 66 9.54 -3.95 -19.34
N LEU A 67 9.32 -5.23 -19.02
CA LEU A 67 8.00 -5.74 -18.62
C LEU A 67 7.93 -6.19 -17.16
N GLY A 68 9.08 -6.24 -16.48
CA GLY A 68 9.18 -6.81 -15.14
C GLY A 68 8.97 -8.32 -15.11
N PHE A 69 8.85 -8.87 -13.91
CA PHE A 69 8.57 -10.29 -13.71
C PHE A 69 7.09 -10.65 -13.81
N GLY A 70 6.20 -9.65 -13.72
CA GLY A 70 4.77 -9.83 -13.57
C GLY A 70 4.32 -9.56 -12.12
N PRO A 71 3.02 -9.33 -11.94
CA PRO A 71 2.45 -9.07 -10.61
C PRO A 71 2.79 -10.19 -9.64
N MET A 72 3.01 -9.83 -8.37
CA MET A 72 3.29 -10.75 -7.25
C MET A 72 4.63 -11.50 -7.30
N HIS A 73 5.42 -11.39 -8.37
CA HIS A 73 6.64 -12.21 -8.52
C HIS A 73 7.77 -11.84 -7.56
N PHE A 74 7.76 -10.67 -6.93
CA PHE A 74 8.72 -10.42 -5.85
C PHE A 74 8.53 -11.42 -4.70
N ALA A 75 7.28 -11.83 -4.43
CA ALA A 75 6.96 -12.82 -3.40
C ALA A 75 7.16 -14.28 -3.86
N ASP A 76 7.42 -14.49 -5.15
CA ASP A 76 7.76 -15.79 -5.74
C ASP A 76 9.27 -16.08 -5.67
N ILE A 77 10.07 -15.06 -5.36
CA ILE A 77 11.52 -15.19 -5.16
C ILE A 77 11.79 -15.07 -3.67
N TRP A 78 12.12 -16.21 -3.05
CA TRP A 78 12.31 -16.30 -1.60
C TRP A 78 13.43 -15.39 -1.08
N ASN A 79 13.15 -14.75 0.06
CA ASN A 79 14.12 -14.15 0.96
C ASN A 79 13.59 -14.25 2.41
N ALA A 80 14.49 -14.17 3.39
CA ALA A 80 14.12 -14.34 4.81
C ALA A 80 13.47 -13.10 5.46
N VAL A 81 13.31 -11.99 4.72
CA VAL A 81 12.94 -10.69 5.29
C VAL A 81 11.45 -10.38 5.07
N ALA A 82 11.01 -10.29 3.82
CA ALA A 82 9.64 -9.89 3.47
C ALA A 82 9.25 -10.26 2.03
N ALA A 83 7.95 -10.32 1.77
CA ALA A 83 7.36 -10.62 0.45
C ALA A 83 7.22 -9.39 -0.48
N HIS A 84 7.78 -8.23 -0.11
CA HIS A 84 7.78 -6.99 -0.89
C HIS A 84 8.87 -6.03 -0.37
N PRO A 85 9.41 -5.10 -1.19
CA PRO A 85 10.57 -4.28 -0.84
C PRO A 85 10.28 -3.05 0.01
N HIS A 86 9.02 -2.83 0.42
CA HIS A 86 8.61 -1.64 1.21
C HIS A 86 9.01 -0.31 0.55
N GLN A 87 9.07 -0.26 -0.78
CA GLN A 87 9.36 0.94 -1.57
C GLN A 87 8.58 0.83 -2.88
N ALA A 88 7.63 1.72 -3.11
CA ALA A 88 6.64 1.57 -4.18
C ALA A 88 7.23 1.59 -5.60
N ILE A 89 8.28 2.37 -5.85
CA ILE A 89 8.94 2.46 -7.16
C ILE A 89 9.68 1.15 -7.48
N LEU A 90 10.46 0.62 -6.54
CA LEU A 90 11.16 -0.66 -6.68
C LEU A 90 10.16 -1.80 -6.86
N GLN A 91 9.11 -1.82 -6.04
CA GLN A 91 8.01 -2.79 -6.13
C GLN A 91 7.33 -2.75 -7.50
N TRP A 92 7.02 -1.55 -8.02
CA TRP A 92 6.36 -1.43 -9.32
C TRP A 92 7.31 -1.78 -10.48
N ALA A 93 8.56 -1.32 -10.42
CA ALA A 93 9.54 -1.53 -11.48
C ALA A 93 9.97 -3.00 -11.60
N CYS A 94 10.14 -3.73 -10.50
CA CYS A 94 10.52 -5.14 -10.58
C CYS A 94 9.38 -6.03 -11.10
N GLU A 95 8.12 -5.69 -10.82
CA GLU A 95 6.96 -6.47 -11.24
C GLU A 95 6.41 -6.04 -12.61
N TRP A 96 6.51 -4.77 -13.01
CA TRP A 96 5.89 -4.23 -14.23
C TRP A 96 6.85 -3.51 -15.19
N GLY A 97 8.12 -3.39 -14.83
CA GLY A 97 9.15 -2.78 -15.66
C GLY A 97 9.21 -1.24 -15.58
N ILE A 98 10.30 -0.71 -16.10
CA ILE A 98 10.64 0.73 -16.09
C ILE A 98 9.64 1.55 -16.91
N PRO A 99 9.24 1.17 -18.14
CA PRO A 99 8.27 1.94 -18.92
C PRO A 99 6.94 2.15 -18.20
N SER A 100 6.38 1.09 -17.60
CA SER A 100 5.16 1.16 -16.79
C SER A 100 5.34 2.07 -15.59
N THR A 101 6.46 1.93 -14.87
CA THR A 101 6.79 2.74 -13.70
C THR A 101 6.85 4.23 -14.05
N LEU A 102 7.52 4.60 -15.14
CA LEU A 102 7.62 5.99 -15.58
C LEU A 102 6.25 6.55 -16.00
N CYS A 103 5.42 5.76 -16.67
CA CYS A 103 4.08 6.17 -17.06
C CYS A 103 3.20 6.45 -15.83
N VAL A 104 3.15 5.50 -14.88
CA VAL A 104 2.35 5.63 -13.65
C VAL A 104 2.87 6.78 -12.78
N ALA A 105 4.19 6.90 -12.60
CA ALA A 105 4.78 8.01 -11.87
C ALA A 105 4.48 9.36 -12.54
N GLY A 106 4.57 9.43 -13.87
CA GLY A 106 4.23 10.61 -14.64
C GLY A 106 2.77 11.04 -14.46
N LEU A 107 1.83 10.10 -14.56
CA LEU A 107 0.41 10.36 -14.33
C LEU A 107 0.13 10.81 -12.90
N ALA A 108 0.75 10.17 -11.91
CA ALA A 108 0.62 10.56 -10.50
C ALA A 108 1.15 11.98 -10.27
N LEU A 109 2.36 12.29 -10.75
CA LEU A 109 2.95 13.62 -10.66
C LEU A 109 2.11 14.69 -11.37
N TYR A 110 1.54 14.36 -12.53
CA TYR A 110 0.63 15.25 -13.25
C TYR A 110 -0.66 15.52 -12.44
N GLY A 111 -1.30 14.49 -11.89
CA GLY A 111 -2.48 14.64 -11.04
C GLY A 111 -2.19 15.45 -9.76
N LEU A 112 -1.05 15.20 -9.13
CA LEU A 112 -0.63 15.94 -7.93
C LEU A 112 -0.34 17.42 -8.23
N SER A 113 0.38 17.69 -9.31
CA SER A 113 0.75 19.07 -9.69
C SER A 113 -0.47 19.89 -10.10
N THR A 114 -1.39 19.31 -10.87
CA THR A 114 -2.66 19.98 -11.23
C THR A 114 -3.52 20.26 -10.01
N THR A 115 -3.65 19.30 -9.08
CA THR A 115 -4.36 19.49 -7.82
C THR A 115 -3.70 20.57 -6.95
N ALA A 116 -2.37 20.58 -6.86
CA ALA A 116 -1.62 21.58 -6.09
C ALA A 116 -1.83 23.00 -6.65
N VAL A 117 -1.82 23.15 -7.98
CA VAL A 117 -2.13 24.44 -8.64
C VAL A 117 -3.57 24.88 -8.34
N LEU A 118 -4.53 23.97 -8.38
CA LEU A 118 -5.93 24.26 -8.06
C LEU A 118 -6.09 24.70 -6.59
N LEU A 119 -5.49 23.98 -5.65
CA LEU A 119 -5.50 24.33 -4.23
C LEU A 119 -4.87 25.70 -3.98
N ARG A 120 -3.77 26.03 -4.69
CA ARG A 120 -3.15 27.35 -4.60
C ARG A 120 -4.08 28.46 -5.10
N LYS A 121 -4.80 28.23 -6.21
CA LYS A 121 -5.80 29.19 -6.73
C LYS A 121 -6.98 29.39 -5.78
N ARG A 122 -7.35 28.34 -5.03
CA ARG A 122 -8.47 28.33 -4.08
C ARG A 122 -8.05 28.51 -2.62
N ALA A 123 -6.84 29.01 -2.36
CA ALA A 123 -6.26 29.08 -1.01
C ALA A 123 -7.05 29.96 -0.02
N GLN A 124 -7.84 30.91 -0.52
CA GLN A 124 -8.71 31.79 0.27
C GLN A 124 -10.18 31.34 0.27
N SER A 125 -10.50 30.24 -0.40
CA SER A 125 -11.87 29.71 -0.43
C SER A 125 -12.29 29.22 0.94
N LEU A 126 -13.53 29.54 1.32
CA LEU A 126 -14.17 29.05 2.54
C LEU A 126 -15.17 27.92 2.25
N GLU A 127 -15.26 27.49 0.98
CA GLU A 127 -16.18 26.44 0.59
C GLU A 127 -15.76 25.08 1.20
N PRO A 128 -16.68 24.33 1.84
CA PRO A 128 -16.38 23.03 2.44
C PRO A 128 -15.74 22.03 1.46
N VAL A 129 -16.09 22.12 0.16
CA VAL A 129 -15.54 21.27 -0.89
C VAL A 129 -14.03 21.50 -1.10
N ASP A 130 -13.56 22.74 -0.95
CA ASP A 130 -12.16 23.08 -1.12
C ASP A 130 -11.33 22.62 0.07
N LEU A 131 -11.90 22.66 1.29
CA LEU A 131 -11.31 22.04 2.47
C LEU A 131 -11.22 20.50 2.32
N MET A 132 -12.29 19.85 1.87
CA MET A 132 -12.28 18.41 1.61
C MET A 132 -11.21 18.03 0.59
N ARG A 133 -11.09 18.78 -0.50
CA ARG A 133 -10.05 18.58 -1.52
C ARG A 133 -8.64 18.69 -0.92
N LEU A 134 -8.41 19.68 -0.06
CA LEU A 134 -7.14 19.83 0.65
C LEU A 134 -6.83 18.62 1.55
N CYS A 135 -7.82 18.14 2.31
CA CYS A 135 -7.67 16.97 3.17
C CYS A 135 -7.36 15.69 2.38
N LEU A 136 -8.07 15.45 1.28
CA LEU A 136 -7.84 14.29 0.40
C LEU A 136 -6.46 14.37 -0.27
N PHE A 137 -6.07 15.55 -0.74
CA PHE A 137 -4.75 15.78 -1.32
C PHE A 137 -3.62 15.55 -0.31
N ALA A 138 -3.74 16.10 0.90
CA ALA A 138 -2.77 15.88 1.98
C ALA A 138 -2.67 14.40 2.36
N SER A 139 -3.82 13.70 2.42
CA SER A 139 -3.86 12.26 2.69
C SER A 139 -3.15 11.45 1.59
N LEU A 140 -3.34 11.82 0.32
CA LEU A 140 -2.67 11.19 -0.81
C LEU A 140 -1.14 11.42 -0.78
N ILE A 141 -0.69 12.64 -0.48
CA ILE A 141 0.74 12.93 -0.27
C ILE A 141 1.30 12.07 0.86
N GLY A 142 0.61 12.01 2.00
CA GLY A 142 1.00 11.16 3.13
C GLY A 142 1.12 9.69 2.75
N ALA A 143 0.12 9.15 2.04
CA ALA A 143 0.13 7.76 1.57
C ALA A 143 1.29 7.49 0.59
N LEU A 144 1.56 8.39 -0.35
CA LEU A 144 2.67 8.27 -1.30
C LEU A 144 4.02 8.35 -0.60
N THR A 145 4.20 9.25 0.37
CA THR A 145 5.41 9.31 1.20
C THR A 145 5.59 8.04 2.02
N GLN A 146 4.53 7.54 2.66
CA GLN A 146 4.58 6.29 3.42
C GLN A 146 4.94 5.10 2.52
N SER A 147 4.48 5.09 1.28
CA SER A 147 4.81 4.03 0.31
C SER A 147 6.28 3.95 -0.09
N MET A 148 7.10 4.96 0.25
CA MET A 148 8.54 4.91 0.04
C MET A 148 9.28 4.07 1.10
N VAL A 149 8.63 3.76 2.22
CA VAL A 149 9.25 3.02 3.34
C VAL A 149 8.39 1.86 3.85
N ASP A 150 7.20 1.67 3.27
CA ASP A 150 6.25 0.63 3.63
C ASP A 150 5.50 0.02 2.43
N GLY A 151 4.98 -1.20 2.61
CA GLY A 151 4.28 -2.00 1.59
C GLY A 151 2.83 -1.57 1.32
N VAL A 152 2.47 -0.32 1.58
CA VAL A 152 1.06 0.13 1.55
C VAL A 152 0.40 0.05 0.17
N ILE A 153 1.17 0.00 -0.92
CA ILE A 153 0.61 -0.16 -2.26
C ILE A 153 0.28 -1.62 -2.61
N VAL A 154 0.68 -2.60 -1.77
CA VAL A 154 0.41 -4.03 -1.99
C VAL A 154 -0.46 -4.67 -0.92
N MET A 155 -0.89 -3.91 0.09
CA MET A 155 -1.84 -4.36 1.11
C MET A 155 -3.29 -4.08 0.65
N PRO A 156 -4.20 -5.08 0.63
CA PRO A 156 -5.57 -4.89 0.12
C PRO A 156 -6.34 -3.76 0.81
N TYR A 157 -6.18 -3.65 2.14
CA TYR A 157 -6.83 -2.62 2.95
C TYR A 157 -6.45 -1.20 2.50
N SER A 158 -5.16 -0.92 2.34
CA SER A 158 -4.70 0.42 1.93
C SER A 158 -4.93 0.68 0.45
N GLN A 159 -4.95 -0.34 -0.42
CA GLN A 159 -5.37 -0.20 -1.81
C GLN A 159 -6.83 0.27 -1.92
N LEU A 160 -7.73 -0.27 -1.10
CA LEU A 160 -9.12 0.17 -1.04
C LEU A 160 -9.22 1.66 -0.65
N TRP A 161 -8.51 2.05 0.41
CA TRP A 161 -8.48 3.46 0.84
C TRP A 161 -7.90 4.38 -0.23
N LEU A 162 -6.82 3.97 -0.91
CA LEU A 162 -6.24 4.72 -2.01
C LEU A 162 -7.25 4.93 -3.14
N ALA A 163 -8.00 3.88 -3.52
CA ALA A 163 -9.04 3.96 -4.55
C ALA A 163 -10.15 4.94 -4.16
N ILE A 164 -10.61 4.90 -2.89
CA ILE A 164 -11.63 5.82 -2.37
C ILE A 164 -11.11 7.26 -2.37
N ILE A 165 -9.90 7.51 -1.85
CA ILE A 165 -9.31 8.85 -1.76
C ILE A 165 -9.10 9.45 -3.15
N VAL A 166 -8.49 8.69 -4.07
CA VAL A 166 -8.24 9.15 -5.43
C VAL A 166 -9.56 9.35 -6.18
N GLY A 167 -10.49 8.39 -6.09
CA GLY A 167 -11.80 8.50 -6.74
C GLY A 167 -12.60 9.70 -6.25
N TRP A 168 -12.60 9.95 -4.93
CA TRP A 168 -13.26 11.11 -4.35
C TRP A 168 -12.57 12.41 -4.77
N LEU A 169 -11.24 12.46 -4.74
CA LEU A 169 -10.49 13.62 -5.20
C LEU A 169 -10.77 13.95 -6.67
N LEU A 170 -10.87 12.93 -7.53
CA LEU A 170 -11.27 13.07 -8.93
C LEU A 170 -12.71 13.57 -9.07
N ALA A 171 -13.65 13.04 -8.28
CA ALA A 171 -15.06 13.49 -8.31
C ALA A 171 -15.22 14.97 -7.90
N LEU A 172 -14.32 15.49 -7.06
CA LEU A 172 -14.30 16.91 -6.72
C LEU A 172 -13.73 17.78 -7.84
N HIS A 173 -12.98 17.25 -8.80
CA HIS A 173 -12.47 18.05 -9.90
C HIS A 173 -13.61 18.37 -10.87
N GLU A 174 -13.85 19.66 -11.09
CA GLU A 174 -14.84 20.13 -12.06
C GLU A 174 -14.37 19.77 -13.48
N TRP A 175 -15.03 18.79 -14.11
CA TRP A 175 -14.80 18.50 -15.52
C TRP A 175 -15.42 19.60 -16.37
N GLN A 176 -14.56 20.36 -17.07
CA GLN A 176 -14.98 21.42 -17.99
C GLN A 176 -15.49 20.87 -19.34
N ALA A 177 -15.22 19.60 -19.64
CA ALA A 177 -15.66 18.97 -20.87
C ALA A 177 -16.98 18.23 -20.67
N ALA A 178 -17.90 18.38 -21.63
CA ALA A 178 -19.10 17.55 -21.68
C ALA A 178 -18.69 16.06 -21.70
N PRO A 179 -19.39 15.17 -20.98
CA PRO A 179 -19.13 13.75 -21.02
C PRO A 179 -19.17 13.27 -22.47
N ARG A 180 -18.08 12.65 -22.94
CA ARG A 180 -18.10 11.98 -24.25
C ARG A 180 -19.05 10.78 -24.16
N PRO A 181 -19.91 10.53 -25.17
CA PRO A 181 -20.75 9.34 -25.17
C PRO A 181 -19.85 8.11 -25.08
N ALA A 182 -20.10 7.26 -24.09
CA ALA A 182 -19.33 6.04 -23.92
C ALA A 182 -19.56 5.12 -25.11
N SER A 183 -18.48 4.56 -25.67
CA SER A 183 -18.61 3.52 -26.69
C SER A 183 -19.22 2.27 -26.06
N VAL A 184 -20.41 1.88 -26.52
CA VAL A 184 -21.10 0.67 -26.03
C VAL A 184 -20.19 -0.57 -26.16
N ALA A 185 -19.42 -0.65 -27.23
CA ALA A 185 -18.45 -1.73 -27.44
C ALA A 185 -17.34 -1.72 -26.38
N LEU A 186 -16.77 -0.55 -26.09
CA LEU A 186 -15.73 -0.40 -25.07
C LEU A 186 -16.29 -0.70 -23.66
N SER A 187 -17.50 -0.22 -23.35
CA SER A 187 -18.16 -0.52 -22.08
C SER A 187 -18.44 -2.02 -21.92
N ARG A 188 -18.88 -2.70 -22.99
CA ARG A 188 -19.08 -4.17 -22.98
C ARG A 188 -17.75 -4.92 -22.83
N ALA A 189 -16.71 -4.51 -23.55
CA ALA A 189 -15.38 -5.10 -23.43
C ALA A 189 -14.82 -4.92 -22.01
N TRP A 190 -14.98 -3.73 -21.42
CA TRP A 190 -14.59 -3.45 -20.04
C TRP A 190 -15.37 -4.31 -19.05
N LEU A 191 -16.69 -4.42 -19.20
CA LEU A 191 -17.53 -5.28 -18.35
C LEU A 191 -17.12 -6.75 -18.46
N LEU A 192 -16.80 -7.23 -19.67
CA LEU A 192 -16.28 -8.58 -19.88
C LEU A 192 -14.96 -8.79 -19.14
N CYS A 193 -14.00 -7.87 -19.28
CA CYS A 193 -12.74 -7.95 -18.54
C CYS A 193 -12.94 -7.99 -17.02
N LEU A 194 -13.83 -7.14 -16.47
CA LEU A 194 -14.16 -7.15 -15.05
C LEU A 194 -14.81 -8.47 -14.61
N THR A 195 -15.70 -9.01 -15.43
CA THR A 195 -16.37 -10.28 -15.17
C THR A 195 -15.37 -11.44 -15.17
N LEU A 196 -14.47 -11.48 -16.16
CA LEU A 196 -13.41 -12.49 -16.24
C LEU A 196 -12.44 -12.38 -15.06
N ALA A 197 -12.03 -11.17 -14.69
CA ALA A 197 -11.14 -10.95 -13.54
C ALA A 197 -11.80 -11.41 -12.23
N THR A 198 -13.08 -11.08 -12.04
CA THR A 198 -13.85 -11.54 -10.87
C THR A 198 -14.00 -13.06 -10.85
N GLY A 199 -14.29 -13.66 -12.01
CA GLY A 199 -14.36 -15.11 -12.18
C GLY A 199 -13.03 -15.80 -11.86
N MET A 200 -11.90 -15.21 -12.27
CA MET A 200 -10.56 -15.71 -11.97
C MET A 200 -10.26 -15.68 -10.46
N ILE A 201 -10.65 -14.60 -9.77
CA ILE A 201 -10.51 -14.48 -8.31
C ILE A 201 -11.39 -15.53 -7.61
N LEU A 202 -12.65 -15.66 -8.03
CA LEU A 202 -13.57 -16.65 -7.46
C LEU A 202 -13.06 -18.07 -7.68
N TYR A 203 -12.60 -18.39 -8.88
CA TYR A 203 -11.96 -19.67 -9.19
C TYR A 203 -10.76 -19.93 -8.28
N THR A 204 -9.89 -18.93 -8.11
CA THR A 204 -8.71 -19.03 -7.24
C THR A 204 -9.15 -19.33 -5.81
N ILE A 205 -10.16 -18.63 -5.27
CA ILE A 205 -10.68 -18.89 -3.93
C ILE A 205 -11.25 -20.32 -3.82
N VAL A 206 -12.11 -20.73 -4.76
CA VAL A 206 -12.74 -22.06 -4.72
C VAL A 206 -11.70 -23.19 -4.84
N ARG A 207 -10.68 -23.01 -5.68
CA ARG A 207 -9.58 -23.96 -5.86
C ARG A 207 -8.69 -24.04 -4.60
N ASP A 208 -8.39 -22.91 -3.98
CA ASP A 208 -7.36 -22.80 -2.95
C ASP A 208 -7.90 -22.98 -1.53
N LEU A 209 -9.13 -22.54 -1.25
CA LEU A 209 -9.69 -22.54 0.09
C LEU A 209 -9.72 -23.93 0.76
N PRO A 210 -10.06 -25.04 0.07
CA PRO A 210 -10.08 -26.37 0.68
C PRO A 210 -8.73 -26.82 1.25
N ASP A 211 -7.63 -26.49 0.58
CA ASP A 211 -6.28 -26.92 0.93
C ASP A 211 -5.49 -25.87 1.74
N MET A 212 -6.19 -24.87 2.31
CA MET A 212 -5.53 -23.73 2.97
C MET A 212 -4.76 -24.17 4.22
N ASP A 213 -5.33 -25.04 5.05
CA ASP A 213 -4.69 -25.51 6.29
C ASP A 213 -3.46 -26.37 6.00
N THR A 214 -3.53 -27.26 5.01
CA THR A 214 -2.40 -28.07 4.56
C THR A 214 -1.26 -27.19 4.05
N ARG A 215 -1.56 -26.19 3.22
CA ARG A 215 -0.54 -25.25 2.70
C ARG A 215 0.06 -24.37 3.80
N ARG A 216 -0.73 -24.04 4.83
CA ARG A 216 -0.24 -23.32 6.02
C ARG A 216 0.74 -24.16 6.84
N GLN A 217 0.47 -25.45 7.01
CA GLN A 217 1.38 -26.38 7.68
C GLN A 217 2.67 -26.55 6.89
N GLN A 218 2.58 -26.83 5.59
CA GLN A 218 3.74 -26.94 4.70
C GLN A 218 4.60 -25.67 4.73
N PHE A 219 3.99 -24.49 4.65
CA PHE A 219 4.72 -23.23 4.77
C PHE A 219 5.45 -23.10 6.12
N SER A 220 4.85 -23.57 7.21
CA SER A 220 5.49 -23.56 8.52
C SER A 220 6.72 -24.47 8.57
N GLU A 221 6.65 -25.64 7.94
CA GLU A 221 7.74 -26.62 7.86
C GLU A 221 8.87 -26.14 6.95
N ASP A 222 8.52 -25.55 5.81
CA ASP A 222 9.48 -25.13 4.77
C ASP A 222 10.15 -23.79 5.08
N PHE A 223 9.42 -22.85 5.71
CA PHE A 223 9.84 -21.45 5.87
C PHE A 223 9.79 -20.94 7.32
N GLY A 224 9.57 -21.81 8.30
CA GLY A 224 9.67 -21.47 9.73
C GLY A 224 8.50 -20.68 10.30
N GLY A 225 7.34 -20.67 9.62
CA GLY A 225 6.06 -20.21 10.18
C GLY A 225 5.89 -18.69 10.34
N ARG A 226 6.82 -17.88 9.84
CA ARG A 226 6.68 -16.41 9.83
C ARG A 226 5.77 -15.97 8.68
N TYR A 227 4.57 -15.48 9.00
CA TYR A 227 3.64 -14.95 8.00
C TYR A 227 4.15 -13.66 7.36
N LEU A 228 4.14 -13.61 6.03
CA LEU A 228 4.54 -12.46 5.21
C LEU A 228 3.37 -12.03 4.31
N PRO A 229 2.22 -11.62 4.91
CA PRO A 229 0.94 -11.58 4.23
C PRO A 229 0.95 -10.75 2.93
N ARG A 230 0.36 -11.32 1.89
CA ARG A 230 -0.02 -10.64 0.64
C ARG A 230 -1.49 -11.00 0.34
N PHE A 231 -1.77 -11.60 -0.82
CA PHE A 231 -3.09 -12.14 -1.14
C PHE A 231 -3.49 -13.28 -0.18
N TRP A 232 -2.52 -14.13 0.18
CA TRP A 232 -2.66 -15.15 1.22
C TRP A 232 -1.88 -14.79 2.48
N MET A 233 -2.21 -15.43 3.61
CA MET A 233 -1.63 -15.13 4.92
C MET A 233 -0.12 -15.43 4.98
N GLN A 234 0.34 -16.48 4.31
CA GLN A 234 1.76 -16.78 4.13
C GLN A 234 2.46 -15.78 3.21
N GLY A 235 1.73 -15.28 2.21
CA GLY A 235 2.14 -14.31 1.19
C GLY A 235 3.33 -14.67 0.29
N VAL A 236 4.07 -15.74 0.59
CA VAL A 236 5.06 -16.38 -0.27
C VAL A 236 4.40 -17.43 -1.15
N ILE A 237 4.75 -17.43 -2.43
CA ILE A 237 4.34 -18.46 -3.41
C ILE A 237 5.54 -19.23 -3.98
N ALA A 238 6.75 -18.86 -3.54
CA ALA A 238 8.01 -19.47 -3.91
C ALA A 238 8.12 -20.93 -3.47
N GLN A 239 8.96 -21.69 -4.18
CA GLN A 239 9.46 -22.99 -3.73
C GLN A 239 10.48 -22.81 -2.59
N PRO A 240 10.59 -23.77 -1.66
CA PRO A 240 11.61 -23.72 -0.62
C PRO A 240 13.02 -23.66 -1.23
N PRO A 241 13.97 -22.92 -0.64
CA PRO A 241 15.37 -22.97 -1.07
C PRO A 241 15.87 -24.40 -0.98
N ALA A 242 16.63 -24.85 -1.98
CA ALA A 242 17.26 -26.17 -1.95
C ALA A 242 18.12 -26.29 -0.68
N ARG A 243 17.91 -27.37 0.09
CA ARG A 243 18.67 -27.68 1.31
C ARG A 243 20.11 -28.02 1.00
#